data_AF-A0A8T7DWQ1-F1
#
_entry.id   AF-A0A8T7DWQ1-F1
#
_cell.length_a   1.000
_cell.length_b   1.000
_cell.length_c   1.000
_cell.angle_alpha   90.00
_cell.angle_beta   90.00
_cell.angle_gamma   90.00
#
_symmetry.space_group_name_H-M   'P 1'
#
loop_
_entity.id
_entity.type
_entity.pdbx_description
1 polymer ?
#
loop_
_entity_poly.entity_id
_entity_poly.type
_entity_poly.pdbx_seq_one_letter_code
_entity_poly.pdbx_strand_id
1 'polypeptide(L)'
;MVMLMLAHALAFNSGSDEMLGSKDKDYRLTSTSEILLTSENGDRLATKENVEFLYGQADGNVIHVRPESVKQTLHGIGTSFTESSAFVLAHLDKDKREQVMNHIFSEQGANFSLARTVIGATDFSVEGKFSYDDVKDDNTLKHFSIAPDVDGFSKEQYPGIQNTEFDLLPMIKQALAIKAQQEQADLKIIASAWTAPAWMKDIEDWYIPGSEENDYHGTGGRLKPGYEQVYANY
;
A
#
# COMPACT_ATOMS: atom_id res chain seq x y z
N MET A 1 9.20 -5.13 -24.90
CA MET A 1 7.76 -4.86 -24.94
C MET A 1 7.10 -5.63 -23.81
N VAL A 2 6.92 -4.98 -22.65
CA VAL A 2 6.16 -5.56 -21.53
C VAL A 2 4.74 -5.05 -21.69
N MET A 3 3.83 -5.96 -22.03
CA MET A 3 2.42 -5.70 -22.22
C MET A 3 1.68 -6.44 -21.12
N LEU A 4 1.02 -5.70 -20.23
CA LEU A 4 0.17 -6.28 -19.19
C LEU A 4 -1.28 -6.16 -19.65
N MET A 5 -1.89 -7.30 -19.97
CA MET A 5 -3.33 -7.42 -20.23
C MET A 5 -3.98 -8.14 -19.05
N LEU A 6 -5.02 -7.52 -18.48
CA LEU A 6 -5.98 -8.22 -17.63
C LEU A 6 -7.24 -8.50 -18.45
N ALA A 7 -7.71 -9.75 -18.42
CA ALA A 7 -8.97 -10.16 -19.03
C ALA A 7 -9.87 -10.80 -17.97
N HIS A 8 -11.09 -10.29 -17.81
CA HIS A 8 -12.15 -10.95 -17.04
C HIS A 8 -13.06 -11.71 -18.01
N ALA A 9 -13.73 -12.78 -17.55
CA ALA A 9 -14.63 -13.59 -18.39
C ALA A 9 -15.93 -13.94 -17.65
N LEU A 10 -17.02 -14.11 -18.40
CA LEU A 10 -18.35 -14.45 -17.87
C LEU A 10 -18.65 -15.94 -18.06
N ALA A 11 -19.33 -16.55 -17.08
CA ALA A 11 -19.84 -17.92 -17.15
C ALA A 11 -21.35 -17.94 -16.87
N PHE A 12 -22.12 -18.68 -17.66
CA PHE A 12 -23.55 -18.92 -17.41
C PHE A 12 -23.74 -20.28 -16.71
N ASN A 13 -24.36 -20.27 -15.52
CA ASN A 13 -24.72 -21.50 -14.82
C ASN A 13 -26.15 -21.93 -15.17
N SER A 14 -26.28 -22.92 -16.04
CA SER A 14 -27.52 -23.69 -16.18
C SER A 14 -27.21 -25.14 -16.58
N GLY A 15 -27.21 -26.02 -15.58
CA GLY A 15 -27.72 -27.40 -15.67
C GLY A 15 -26.99 -28.45 -16.54
N SER A 16 -26.99 -29.66 -15.99
CA SER A 16 -26.61 -30.99 -16.52
C SER A 16 -25.21 -31.14 -17.12
N ASP A 17 -24.38 -31.80 -16.32
CA ASP A 17 -23.08 -32.37 -16.65
C ASP A 17 -23.33 -33.82 -17.12
N GLU A 18 -23.24 -34.09 -18.42
CA GLU A 18 -23.19 -35.46 -18.92
C GLU A 18 -22.25 -35.59 -20.14
N MET A 19 -21.27 -36.47 -19.95
CA MET A 19 -20.56 -37.28 -20.94
C MET A 19 -19.58 -36.58 -21.89
N LEU A 20 -18.28 -36.67 -21.56
CA LEU A 20 -17.26 -37.42 -22.34
C LEU A 20 -15.88 -37.29 -21.64
N GLY A 21 -15.09 -38.37 -21.69
CA GLY A 21 -13.83 -38.59 -20.95
C GLY A 21 -12.65 -37.65 -21.27
N SER A 22 -12.87 -36.35 -21.18
CA SER A 22 -11.84 -35.32 -21.14
C SER A 22 -11.49 -35.02 -19.69
N LYS A 23 -10.19 -34.98 -19.34
CA LYS A 23 -9.75 -34.46 -18.04
C LYS A 23 -9.89 -32.94 -17.93
N ASP A 24 -10.27 -32.27 -19.02
CA ASP A 24 -10.45 -30.82 -19.07
C ASP A 24 -11.92 -30.49 -18.79
N LYS A 25 -12.14 -29.78 -17.68
CA LYS A 25 -13.45 -29.22 -17.34
C LYS A 25 -13.80 -28.11 -18.32
N ASP A 26 -15.00 -28.15 -18.88
CA ASP A 26 -15.56 -27.05 -19.66
C ASP A 26 -16.16 -26.01 -18.71
N TYR A 27 -15.54 -24.83 -18.64
CA TYR A 27 -16.01 -23.71 -17.82
C TYR A 27 -17.10 -22.87 -18.50
N ARG A 28 -17.52 -23.24 -19.72
CA ARG A 28 -18.55 -22.56 -20.53
C ARG A 28 -18.28 -21.06 -20.69
N LEU A 29 -17.02 -20.68 -20.82
CA LEU A 29 -16.61 -19.31 -21.09
C LEU A 29 -16.90 -18.99 -22.56
N THR A 30 -17.66 -17.92 -22.80
CA THR A 30 -18.05 -17.52 -24.16
C THR A 30 -17.23 -16.36 -24.70
N SER A 31 -16.90 -15.39 -23.84
CA SER A 31 -16.14 -14.21 -24.23
C SER A 31 -15.47 -13.53 -23.04
N THR A 32 -14.55 -12.62 -23.32
CA THR A 32 -14.04 -11.69 -22.31
C THR A 32 -15.10 -10.66 -21.95
N SER A 33 -15.18 -10.28 -20.68
CA SER A 33 -16.04 -9.19 -20.19
C SER A 33 -15.33 -7.84 -20.27
N GLU A 34 -14.02 -7.81 -20.03
CA GLU A 34 -13.19 -6.61 -20.15
C GLU A 34 -11.75 -6.99 -20.46
N ILE A 35 -11.09 -6.19 -21.30
CA ILE A 35 -9.64 -6.25 -21.54
C ILE A 35 -9.06 -4.86 -21.32
N LEU A 36 -8.09 -4.74 -20.42
CA LEU A 36 -7.38 -3.50 -20.12
C LEU A 36 -5.94 -3.58 -20.60
N LEU A 37 -5.44 -2.48 -21.20
CA LEU A 37 -4.06 -2.36 -21.65
C LEU A 37 -3.39 -1.11 -21.09
N THR A 38 -2.18 -1.31 -20.54
CA THR A 38 -1.20 -0.24 -20.31
C THR A 38 0.06 -0.55 -21.12
N SER A 39 0.58 0.44 -21.84
CA SER A 39 1.72 0.25 -22.75
C SER A 39 2.69 1.43 -22.75
N GLU A 40 3.95 1.16 -23.09
CA GLU A 40 4.97 2.20 -23.30
C GLU A 40 4.57 3.20 -24.41
N ASN A 41 3.78 2.74 -25.38
CA ASN A 41 3.26 3.57 -26.47
C ASN A 41 2.13 4.51 -26.03
N GLY A 42 1.74 4.49 -24.75
CA GLY A 42 0.85 5.48 -24.15
C GLY A 42 -0.55 4.99 -23.81
N ASP A 43 -0.87 3.70 -23.98
CA ASP A 43 -2.11 3.16 -23.41
C ASP A 43 -2.05 3.27 -21.87
N ARG A 44 -3.13 3.76 -21.26
CA ARG A 44 -3.25 3.94 -19.80
C ARG A 44 -4.57 3.33 -19.34
N LEU A 45 -4.54 2.07 -18.91
CA LEU A 45 -5.76 1.30 -18.60
C LEU A 45 -6.80 1.40 -19.73
N ALA A 46 -6.34 1.40 -20.98
CA ALA A 46 -7.21 1.54 -22.14
C ALA A 46 -8.03 0.27 -22.34
N THR A 47 -9.36 0.40 -22.39
CA THR A 47 -10.26 -0.70 -22.74
C THR A 47 -10.02 -1.13 -24.19
N LYS A 48 -9.94 -2.45 -24.40
CA LYS A 48 -9.86 -3.06 -25.73
C LYS A 48 -11.14 -3.80 -26.06
N GLU A 49 -11.33 -4.07 -27.35
CA GLU A 49 -12.46 -4.88 -27.81
C GLU A 49 -12.39 -6.26 -27.15
N ASN A 50 -13.52 -6.71 -26.63
CA ASN A 50 -13.64 -8.05 -26.09
C ASN A 50 -13.57 -9.08 -27.22
N VAL A 51 -13.07 -10.27 -26.87
CA VAL A 51 -12.92 -11.38 -27.82
C VAL A 51 -13.85 -12.52 -27.45
N GLU A 52 -14.42 -13.15 -28.48
CA GLU A 52 -15.20 -14.37 -28.36
C GLU A 52 -14.25 -15.57 -28.29
N PHE A 53 -14.52 -16.50 -27.37
CA PHE A 53 -13.78 -17.74 -27.26
C PHE A 53 -14.26 -18.75 -28.30
N LEU A 54 -13.30 -19.42 -28.92
CA LEU A 54 -13.56 -20.43 -29.93
C LEU A 54 -13.27 -21.82 -29.37
N TYR A 55 -14.15 -22.77 -29.66
CA TYR A 55 -13.89 -24.17 -29.41
C TYR A 55 -12.85 -24.70 -30.40
N GLY A 56 -11.82 -25.36 -29.89
CA GLY A 56 -10.78 -25.96 -30.71
C GLY A 56 -9.46 -26.15 -29.96
N GLN A 57 -8.42 -26.48 -30.71
CA GLN A 57 -7.07 -26.57 -30.19
C GLN A 57 -6.34 -25.24 -30.46
N ALA A 58 -5.83 -24.61 -29.40
CA ALA A 58 -5.00 -23.42 -29.54
C ALA A 58 -3.64 -23.76 -30.18
N ASP A 59 -3.10 -22.84 -30.99
CA ASP A 59 -1.81 -22.96 -31.67
C ASP A 59 -0.86 -21.80 -31.25
N GLY A 60 0.45 -22.01 -31.42
CA GLY A 60 1.49 -21.04 -31.07
C GLY A 60 1.84 -20.99 -29.58
N ASN A 61 1.95 -19.77 -29.03
CA ASN A 61 2.26 -19.57 -27.62
C ASN A 61 0.99 -19.69 -26.78
N VAL A 62 0.74 -20.89 -26.25
CA VAL A 62 -0.48 -21.19 -25.49
C VAL A 62 -0.25 -21.06 -23.98
N ILE A 63 -1.13 -20.31 -23.32
CA ILE A 63 -1.21 -20.22 -21.85
C ILE A 63 -2.38 -21.08 -21.38
N HIS A 64 -2.09 -22.05 -20.52
CA HIS A 64 -3.11 -22.91 -19.91
C HIS A 64 -3.49 -22.39 -18.52
N VAL A 65 -4.77 -22.07 -18.32
CA VAL A 65 -5.33 -21.72 -17.01
C VAL A 65 -5.99 -22.96 -16.39
N ARG A 66 -5.66 -23.26 -15.14
CA ARG A 66 -6.11 -24.45 -14.40
C ARG A 66 -6.77 -24.08 -13.07
N PRO A 67 -8.08 -23.73 -13.07
CA PRO A 67 -8.77 -23.25 -11.87
C PRO A 67 -8.81 -24.24 -10.69
N GLU A 68 -8.66 -25.54 -10.95
CA GLU A 68 -8.56 -26.59 -9.94
C GLU A 68 -7.20 -26.61 -9.21
N SER A 69 -6.17 -25.98 -9.80
CA SER A 69 -4.82 -25.88 -9.24
C SER A 69 -4.65 -24.61 -8.39
N VAL A 70 -5.44 -24.50 -7.31
CA VAL A 70 -5.47 -23.33 -6.41
C VAL A 70 -4.10 -23.07 -5.75
N LYS A 71 -3.75 -21.79 -5.59
CA LYS A 71 -2.51 -21.32 -4.96
C LYS A 71 -2.83 -20.46 -3.72
N GLN A 72 -1.98 -19.48 -3.41
CA GLN A 72 -2.18 -18.60 -2.27
C GLN A 72 -3.37 -17.66 -2.46
N THR A 73 -4.01 -17.30 -1.34
CA THR A 73 -4.96 -16.20 -1.29
C THR A 73 -4.21 -14.86 -1.30
N LEU A 74 -4.65 -13.93 -2.14
CA LEU A 74 -4.12 -12.56 -2.15
C LEU A 74 -4.85 -11.73 -1.08
N HIS A 75 -4.12 -11.20 -0.11
CA HIS A 75 -4.72 -10.39 0.96
C HIS A 75 -5.15 -9.00 0.50
N GLY A 76 -4.45 -8.45 -0.49
CA GLY A 76 -4.71 -7.16 -1.11
C GLY A 76 -3.50 -6.66 -1.92
N ILE A 77 -3.71 -5.57 -2.65
CA ILE A 77 -2.67 -4.82 -3.37
C ILE A 77 -2.81 -3.36 -2.94
N GLY A 78 -1.70 -2.65 -2.83
CA GLY A 78 -1.67 -1.47 -2.00
C GLY A 78 -0.59 -0.44 -2.25
N THR A 79 -0.65 0.58 -1.39
CA THR A 79 0.29 1.71 -1.32
C THR A 79 0.83 1.88 0.11
N SER A 80 1.64 2.91 0.35
CA SER A 80 2.09 3.29 1.70
C SER A 80 1.62 4.68 2.07
N PHE A 81 1.12 4.83 3.29
CA PHE A 81 0.92 6.09 3.96
C PHE A 81 2.23 6.50 4.63
N THR A 82 2.78 7.64 4.20
CA THR A 82 3.97 8.27 4.80
C THR A 82 3.69 9.75 5.01
N GLU A 83 4.43 10.37 5.93
CA GLU A 83 4.35 11.82 6.17
C GLU A 83 4.66 12.60 4.89
N SER A 84 5.68 12.20 4.11
CA SER A 84 5.97 12.83 2.81
C SER A 84 4.82 12.76 1.80
N SER A 85 4.06 11.64 1.77
CA SER A 85 2.86 11.53 0.94
C SER A 85 1.79 12.53 1.39
N ALA A 86 1.58 12.65 2.70
CA ALA A 86 0.66 13.63 3.26
C ALA A 86 1.10 15.05 2.95
N PHE A 87 2.39 15.35 3.11
CA PHE A 87 3.00 16.63 2.82
C PHE A 87 2.77 17.08 1.36
N VAL A 88 3.02 16.21 0.39
CA VAL A 88 2.77 16.52 -1.03
C VAL A 88 1.28 16.76 -1.29
N LEU A 89 0.40 15.95 -0.69
CA LEU A 89 -1.05 16.13 -0.81
C LEU A 89 -1.55 17.40 -0.12
N ALA A 90 -0.91 17.82 0.97
CA ALA A 90 -1.24 19.03 1.72
C ALA A 90 -0.90 20.32 0.96
N HIS A 91 -0.01 20.25 -0.04
CA HIS A 91 0.29 21.34 -0.99
C HIS A 91 -0.73 21.46 -2.13
N LEU A 92 -1.62 20.49 -2.29
CA LEU A 92 -2.69 20.57 -3.28
C LEU A 92 -3.90 21.31 -2.70
N ASP A 93 -4.56 22.08 -3.56
CA ASP A 93 -5.90 22.58 -3.29
C ASP A 93 -6.84 21.40 -3.00
N LYS A 94 -7.87 21.67 -2.18
CA LYS A 94 -8.80 20.64 -1.67
C LYS A 94 -9.30 19.69 -2.77
N ASP A 95 -9.80 20.24 -3.87
CA ASP A 95 -10.42 19.44 -4.95
C ASP A 95 -9.40 18.50 -5.61
N LYS A 96 -8.17 18.96 -5.84
CA LYS A 96 -7.09 18.14 -6.41
C LYS A 96 -6.65 17.06 -5.44
N ARG A 97 -6.53 17.39 -4.15
CA ARG A 97 -6.21 16.39 -3.11
C ARG A 97 -7.28 15.30 -3.04
N GLU A 98 -8.55 15.70 -3.01
CA GLU A 98 -9.68 14.76 -3.01
C GLU A 98 -9.70 13.90 -4.27
N GLN A 99 -9.40 14.48 -5.44
CA GLN A 99 -9.29 13.72 -6.68
C GLN A 99 -8.20 12.65 -6.60
N VAL A 100 -7.01 12.98 -6.08
CA VAL A 100 -5.92 12.00 -5.92
C VAL A 100 -6.32 10.89 -4.95
N MET A 101 -6.90 11.24 -3.79
CA MET A 101 -7.34 10.25 -2.80
C MET A 101 -8.42 9.31 -3.37
N ASN A 102 -9.36 9.84 -4.16
CA ASN A 102 -10.36 9.03 -4.85
C ASN A 102 -9.72 8.12 -5.92
N HIS A 103 -8.81 8.63 -6.75
CA HIS A 103 -8.11 7.80 -7.73
C HIS A 103 -7.34 6.63 -7.09
N ILE A 104 -6.91 6.74 -5.83
CA ILE A 104 -6.19 5.68 -5.13
C ILE A 104 -7.15 4.69 -4.45
N PHE A 105 -8.17 5.19 -3.76
CA PHE A 105 -8.97 4.37 -2.83
C PHE A 105 -10.40 4.09 -3.27
N SER A 106 -10.99 4.88 -4.17
CA SER A 106 -12.39 4.68 -4.59
C SER A 106 -12.54 3.51 -5.57
N GLU A 107 -13.76 2.97 -5.70
CA GLU A 107 -14.11 1.95 -6.71
C GLU A 107 -13.90 2.41 -8.16
N GLN A 108 -14.00 3.71 -8.43
CA GLN A 108 -13.73 4.28 -9.75
C GLN A 108 -12.24 4.55 -9.98
N GLY A 109 -11.41 4.38 -8.95
CA GLY A 109 -9.95 4.48 -9.00
C GLY A 109 -9.28 3.11 -8.97
N ALA A 110 -8.06 3.08 -8.43
CA ALA A 110 -7.29 1.85 -8.24
C ALA A 110 -7.89 0.92 -7.17
N ASN A 111 -8.79 1.44 -6.33
CA ASN A 111 -9.49 0.70 -5.28
C ASN A 111 -8.57 -0.17 -4.41
N PHE A 112 -7.40 0.37 -4.02
CA PHE A 112 -6.44 -0.40 -3.23
C PHE A 112 -7.06 -0.88 -1.92
N SER A 113 -6.80 -2.15 -1.60
CA SER A 113 -7.38 -2.87 -0.46
C SER A 113 -6.38 -3.17 0.65
N LEU A 114 -5.11 -2.82 0.42
CA LEU A 114 -4.03 -2.92 1.38
C LEU A 114 -3.29 -1.58 1.44
N ALA A 115 -2.86 -1.18 2.62
CA ALA A 115 -1.92 -0.09 2.79
C ALA A 115 -0.90 -0.44 3.88
N ARG A 116 0.28 0.16 3.78
CA ARG A 116 1.26 0.17 4.87
C ARG A 116 1.27 1.54 5.53
N THR A 117 1.41 1.60 6.83
CA THR A 117 1.75 2.82 7.58
C THR A 117 3.02 2.61 8.40
N VAL A 118 3.54 3.69 8.95
CA VAL A 118 4.77 3.75 9.70
C VAL A 118 4.45 3.84 11.21
N ILE A 119 5.38 3.40 12.05
CA ILE A 119 5.33 3.63 13.51
C ILE A 119 6.55 4.49 13.82
N GLY A 120 6.31 5.76 14.18
CA GLY A 120 7.36 6.77 14.32
C GLY A 120 7.91 7.24 12.97
N ALA A 121 9.08 7.87 13.01
CA ALA A 121 9.71 8.43 11.81
C ALA A 121 10.24 7.39 10.83
N THR A 122 10.41 7.84 9.58
CA THR A 122 11.06 7.10 8.50
C THR A 122 12.02 8.00 7.73
N ASP A 123 12.71 7.44 6.74
CA ASP A 123 13.43 8.23 5.72
C ASP A 123 12.50 9.12 4.87
N PHE A 124 11.18 8.86 4.89
CA PHE A 124 10.13 9.66 4.25
C PHE A 124 9.35 10.53 5.26
N SER A 125 9.96 10.86 6.40
CA SER A 125 9.47 11.89 7.33
C SER A 125 10.01 13.27 6.97
N VAL A 126 9.21 14.32 7.09
CA VAL A 126 9.52 15.66 6.53
C VAL A 126 10.69 16.31 7.28
N GLU A 127 10.60 16.38 8.60
CA GLU A 127 11.67 16.87 9.48
C GLU A 127 12.58 15.73 9.98
N GLY A 128 12.31 14.50 9.52
CA GLY A 128 13.07 13.31 9.84
C GLY A 128 12.74 12.77 11.23
N LYS A 129 13.74 12.75 12.11
CA LYS A 129 13.85 11.85 13.26
C LYS A 129 12.87 12.18 14.40
N PHE A 130 11.95 11.26 14.69
CA PHE A 130 11.11 11.25 15.90
C PHE A 130 10.62 9.83 16.22
N SER A 131 10.20 9.62 17.45
CA SER A 131 9.43 8.46 17.87
C SER A 131 8.20 8.92 18.62
N TYR A 132 7.33 7.99 18.98
CA TYR A 132 6.18 8.31 19.81
C TYR A 132 6.55 8.45 21.28
N ASP A 133 7.77 8.14 21.70
CA ASP A 133 8.20 8.29 23.09
C ASP A 133 9.68 8.68 23.17
N ASP A 134 9.99 9.95 22.93
CA ASP A 134 11.37 10.47 22.94
C ASP A 134 11.87 10.88 24.34
N VAL A 135 11.05 10.74 25.39
CA VAL A 135 11.47 11.04 26.76
C VAL A 135 12.39 9.92 27.28
N LYS A 136 13.64 10.29 27.56
CA LYS A 136 14.67 9.34 28.01
C LYS A 136 14.24 8.58 29.28
N ASP A 137 14.50 7.27 29.26
CA ASP A 137 14.29 6.31 30.35
C ASP A 137 12.81 6.15 30.79
N ASP A 138 11.84 6.48 29.91
CA ASP A 138 10.40 6.26 30.16
C ASP A 138 9.99 4.80 29.98
N ASN A 139 10.51 3.92 30.82
CA ASN A 139 10.21 2.49 30.81
C ASN A 139 8.72 2.16 31.03
N THR A 140 7.91 3.16 31.38
CA THR A 140 6.46 3.03 31.60
C THR A 140 5.62 3.59 30.45
N LEU A 141 6.25 4.15 29.40
CA LEU A 141 5.58 4.76 28.24
C LEU A 141 4.57 5.85 28.64
N LYS A 142 4.84 6.63 29.70
CA LYS A 142 3.96 7.69 30.19
C LYS A 142 3.88 8.89 29.24
N HIS A 143 4.90 9.11 28.44
CA HIS A 143 4.98 10.20 27.47
C HIS A 143 4.71 9.73 26.04
N PHE A 144 4.36 8.44 25.86
CA PHE A 144 3.98 7.92 24.55
C PHE A 144 2.83 8.74 23.94
N SER A 145 3.02 9.20 22.71
CA SER A 145 2.04 9.98 21.97
C SER A 145 2.22 9.84 20.46
N ILE A 146 1.11 9.60 19.76
CA ILE A 146 1.03 9.66 18.30
C ILE A 146 0.79 11.08 17.77
N ALA A 147 0.98 12.12 18.60
CA ALA A 147 0.83 13.51 18.19
C ALA A 147 1.56 13.86 16.88
N PRO A 148 2.79 13.37 16.63
CA PRO A 148 3.47 13.63 15.35
C PRO A 148 2.67 13.27 14.10
N ASP A 149 1.77 12.28 14.16
CA ASP A 149 0.96 11.86 12.99
C ASP A 149 -0.22 12.82 12.70
N VAL A 150 -0.43 13.85 13.54
CA VAL A 150 -1.47 14.87 13.41
C VAL A 150 -0.93 16.31 13.55
N ASP A 151 0.37 16.50 13.72
CA ASP A 151 0.97 17.81 13.99
C ASP A 151 0.84 18.75 12.79
N GLY A 152 0.83 18.20 11.57
CA GLY A 152 0.60 18.97 10.35
C GLY A 152 1.78 19.84 9.95
N PHE A 153 1.51 20.80 9.07
CA PHE A 153 2.53 21.56 8.34
C PHE A 153 2.24 23.06 8.41
N SER A 154 3.05 23.81 9.17
CA SER A 154 2.87 25.26 9.31
C SER A 154 3.19 26.02 8.01
N LYS A 155 2.50 27.14 7.77
CA LYS A 155 2.75 27.99 6.59
C LYS A 155 4.07 28.75 6.70
N GLU A 156 4.50 29.02 7.92
CA GLU A 156 5.74 29.70 8.23
C GLU A 156 6.94 28.85 7.82
N GLN A 157 6.90 27.54 8.10
CA GLN A 157 7.96 26.59 7.74
C GLN A 157 7.84 26.09 6.30
N TYR A 158 6.60 25.93 5.80
CA TYR A 158 6.33 25.38 4.47
C TYR A 158 5.49 26.33 3.61
N PRO A 159 6.14 27.33 2.97
CA PRO A 159 5.46 28.20 2.03
C PRO A 159 4.80 27.41 0.89
N GLY A 160 3.51 27.66 0.67
CA GLY A 160 2.73 26.99 -0.38
C GLY A 160 1.86 25.83 0.11
N ILE A 161 1.96 25.44 1.39
CA ILE A 161 1.03 24.50 2.00
C ILE A 161 -0.41 25.05 1.93
N GLN A 162 -1.34 24.21 1.45
CA GLN A 162 -2.75 24.59 1.28
C GLN A 162 -3.61 24.13 2.45
N ASN A 163 -3.27 22.99 3.08
CA ASN A 163 -3.93 22.50 4.28
C ASN A 163 -2.90 22.14 5.35
N THR A 164 -2.85 22.95 6.40
CA THR A 164 -1.91 22.79 7.51
C THR A 164 -2.18 21.54 8.33
N GLU A 165 -3.42 21.04 8.34
CA GLU A 165 -3.82 19.91 9.17
C GLU A 165 -3.76 18.56 8.42
N PHE A 166 -3.29 18.52 7.16
CA PHE A 166 -3.34 17.31 6.34
C PHE A 166 -2.08 16.47 6.47
N ASP A 167 -1.97 15.76 7.59
CA ASP A 167 -0.85 14.87 7.89
C ASP A 167 -1.21 13.38 7.74
N LEU A 168 -0.35 12.48 8.22
CA LEU A 168 -0.45 11.03 8.12
C LEU A 168 -1.81 10.49 8.60
N LEU A 169 -2.22 10.78 9.83
CA LEU A 169 -3.47 10.25 10.38
C LEU A 169 -4.71 10.86 9.69
N PRO A 170 -4.79 12.18 9.42
CA PRO A 170 -5.85 12.76 8.57
C PRO A 170 -5.94 12.13 7.18
N MET A 171 -4.81 11.83 6.53
CA MET A 171 -4.76 11.14 5.24
C MET A 171 -5.34 9.72 5.33
N ILE A 172 -4.94 8.94 6.35
CA ILE A 172 -5.48 7.59 6.61
C ILE A 172 -7.00 7.66 6.84
N LYS A 173 -7.46 8.59 7.66
CA LYS A 173 -8.90 8.79 7.92
C LYS A 173 -9.68 9.13 6.66
N GLN A 174 -9.12 9.97 5.77
CA GLN A 174 -9.75 10.28 4.49
C GLN A 174 -9.85 9.03 3.60
N ALA A 175 -8.80 8.21 3.52
CA ALA A 175 -8.85 6.96 2.76
C ALA A 175 -9.93 6.00 3.28
N LEU A 176 -10.01 5.81 4.60
CA LEU A 176 -11.04 4.99 5.24
C LEU A 176 -12.45 5.54 5.00
N ALA A 177 -12.62 6.86 4.99
CA ALA A 177 -13.91 7.50 4.69
C ALA A 177 -14.35 7.25 3.23
N ILE A 178 -13.43 7.29 2.27
CA ILE A 178 -13.73 6.93 0.86
C ILE A 178 -14.17 5.47 0.79
N LYS A 179 -13.41 4.57 1.42
CA LYS A 179 -13.72 3.12 1.44
C LYS A 179 -15.07 2.81 2.11
N ALA A 180 -15.47 3.58 3.11
CA ALA A 180 -16.77 3.39 3.78
C ALA A 180 -17.99 3.74 2.89
N GLN A 181 -17.80 4.39 1.74
CA GLN A 181 -18.88 4.82 0.85
C GLN A 181 -19.16 3.84 -0.30
N GLN A 182 -18.48 2.69 -0.32
CA GLN A 182 -18.45 1.76 -1.45
C GLN A 182 -18.70 0.31 -0.99
N GLU A 183 -19.00 -0.59 -1.93
CA GLU A 183 -19.34 -1.98 -1.62
C GLU A 183 -18.11 -2.72 -1.07
N GLN A 184 -16.95 -2.54 -1.72
CA GLN A 184 -15.69 -3.09 -1.21
C GLN A 184 -15.05 -2.13 -0.19
N ALA A 185 -15.58 -2.11 1.02
CA ALA A 185 -15.15 -1.19 2.08
C ALA A 185 -13.88 -1.58 2.83
N ASP A 186 -13.38 -2.80 2.65
CA ASP A 186 -12.20 -3.28 3.38
C ASP A 186 -10.90 -2.60 2.90
N LEU A 187 -10.16 -2.01 3.83
CA LEU A 187 -8.80 -1.52 3.67
C LEU A 187 -7.95 -2.04 4.82
N LYS A 188 -7.12 -3.03 4.54
CA LYS A 188 -6.19 -3.58 5.52
C LYS A 188 -5.00 -2.66 5.67
N ILE A 189 -4.60 -2.37 6.90
CA ILE A 189 -3.44 -1.53 7.19
C ILE A 189 -2.42 -2.35 7.96
N ILE A 190 -1.18 -2.40 7.46
CA ILE A 190 -0.03 -3.01 8.14
C ILE A 190 0.87 -1.88 8.62
N ALA A 191 1.25 -1.89 9.90
CA ALA A 191 2.17 -0.90 10.46
C ALA A 191 3.56 -1.52 10.70
N SER A 192 4.62 -0.73 10.54
CA SER A 192 5.99 -1.15 10.86
C SER A 192 6.84 0.01 11.32
N ALA A 193 7.62 -0.20 12.39
CA ALA A 193 8.62 0.74 12.87
C ALA A 193 9.93 0.64 12.07
N TRP A 194 10.62 1.75 11.86
CA TRP A 194 12.00 1.77 11.31
C TRP A 194 13.05 1.59 12.40
N THR A 195 12.79 2.14 13.58
CA THR A 195 13.70 2.10 14.73
C THR A 195 12.91 2.23 16.02
N ALA A 196 13.46 1.67 17.10
CA ALA A 196 13.03 1.99 18.45
C ALA A 196 13.39 3.44 18.81
N PRO A 197 12.71 4.03 19.82
CA PRO A 197 13.15 5.29 20.43
C PRO A 197 14.64 5.25 20.77
N ALA A 198 15.33 6.37 20.56
CA ALA A 198 16.79 6.45 20.69
C ALA A 198 17.26 5.94 22.07
N TRP A 199 16.54 6.29 23.14
CA TRP A 199 16.90 5.93 24.52
C TRP A 199 16.78 4.43 24.82
N MET A 200 16.10 3.65 23.99
CA MET A 200 16.02 2.18 24.13
C MET A 200 17.23 1.46 23.52
N LYS A 201 18.12 2.17 22.82
CA LYS A 201 19.16 1.58 21.97
C LYS A 201 20.56 1.79 22.53
N ASP A 202 21.46 0.84 22.27
CA ASP A 202 22.86 0.86 22.69
C ASP A 202 23.63 2.10 22.22
N ILE A 203 23.28 2.63 21.04
CA ILE A 203 23.87 3.83 20.46
C ILE A 203 23.24 5.15 20.97
N GLU A 204 22.13 5.09 21.72
CA GLU A 204 21.41 6.29 22.22
C GLU A 204 21.04 7.32 21.13
N ASP A 205 20.92 6.87 19.87
CA ASP A 205 20.66 7.69 18.68
C ASP A 205 19.80 6.89 17.67
N TRP A 206 19.31 7.55 16.64
CA TRP A 206 18.50 7.00 15.54
C TRP A 206 19.31 6.05 14.65
N TYR A 207 20.52 6.46 14.28
CA TYR A 207 21.49 5.65 13.55
C TYR A 207 22.86 6.33 13.57
N ILE A 208 23.91 5.55 13.36
CA ILE A 208 25.25 6.05 13.08
C ILE A 208 25.50 5.84 11.58
N PRO A 209 25.76 6.89 10.77
CA PRO A 209 26.05 6.74 9.36
C PRO A 209 27.40 6.04 9.14
N GLY A 210 27.56 5.41 7.98
CA GLY A 210 28.89 5.00 7.53
C GLY A 210 29.76 6.23 7.25
N SER A 211 30.97 6.24 7.80
CA SER A 211 31.98 7.29 7.63
C SER A 211 33.37 6.67 7.52
N GLU A 212 34.36 7.43 7.09
CA GLU A 212 35.76 6.96 7.06
C GLU A 212 36.24 6.49 8.46
N GLU A 213 35.74 7.12 9.53
CA GLU A 213 36.07 6.78 10.92
C GLU A 213 35.55 5.40 11.37
N ASN A 214 34.54 4.85 10.69
CA ASN A 214 33.98 3.52 10.97
C ASN A 214 34.09 2.56 9.78
N ASP A 215 35.05 2.78 8.88
CA ASP A 215 35.25 1.98 7.67
C ASP A 215 33.98 1.87 6.81
N TYR A 216 33.16 2.92 6.79
CA TYR A 216 31.86 3.00 6.11
C TYR A 216 30.81 2.00 6.63
N HIS A 217 30.99 1.44 7.83
CA HIS A 217 30.02 0.59 8.50
C HIS A 217 29.08 1.40 9.39
N GLY A 218 27.96 1.85 8.81
CA GLY A 218 26.84 2.41 9.56
C GLY A 218 26.06 1.36 10.37
N THR A 219 25.32 1.81 11.38
CA THR A 219 24.45 0.95 12.19
C THR A 219 23.19 1.66 12.62
N GLY A 220 22.07 0.94 12.62
CA GLY A 220 20.82 1.38 13.25
C GLY A 220 20.82 1.17 14.76
N GLY A 221 21.86 0.57 15.34
CA GLY A 221 21.89 0.18 16.76
C GLY A 221 21.09 -1.09 17.07
N ARG A 222 21.13 -1.51 18.34
CA ARG A 222 20.35 -2.62 18.88
C ARG A 222 19.65 -2.18 20.16
N LEU A 223 18.54 -2.84 20.50
CA LEU A 223 17.93 -2.63 21.82
C LEU A 223 18.94 -2.94 22.92
N LYS A 224 18.96 -2.10 23.97
CA LYS A 224 19.69 -2.38 25.19
C LYS A 224 19.13 -3.66 25.83
N PRO A 225 19.96 -4.52 26.46
CA PRO A 225 19.47 -5.67 27.18
C PRO A 225 18.41 -5.28 28.23
N GLY A 226 17.26 -5.97 28.22
CA GLY A 226 16.15 -5.71 29.15
C GLY A 226 15.09 -4.75 28.61
N TYR A 227 15.29 -4.13 27.45
CA TYR A 227 14.34 -3.21 26.82
C TYR A 227 13.37 -3.90 25.86
N GLU A 228 13.52 -5.21 25.62
CA GLU A 228 12.70 -5.97 24.68
C GLU A 228 11.21 -5.88 25.02
N GLN A 229 10.86 -5.99 26.30
CA GLN A 229 9.47 -5.91 26.75
C GLN A 229 8.90 -4.49 26.67
N VAL A 230 9.72 -3.47 26.95
CA VAL A 230 9.29 -2.07 26.84
C VAL A 230 9.01 -1.73 25.38
N TYR A 231 9.91 -2.13 24.47
CA TYR A 231 9.73 -1.94 23.04
C TYR A 231 8.57 -2.78 22.46
N ALA A 232 8.29 -3.96 23.01
CA ALA A 232 7.12 -4.74 22.61
C ALA A 232 5.78 -4.12 23.05
N ASN A 233 5.79 -3.28 24.08
CA ASN A 233 4.62 -2.54 24.55
C ASN A 233 4.43 -1.19 23.83
N TYR A 234 5.51 -0.64 23.27
CA TYR A 234 5.54 0.56 22.45
C TYR A 234 4.87 0.31 21.08
#